data_AF-A0A9W6RPF0-F1
#
_entry.id   AF-A0A9W6RPF0-F1
#
_cell.length_a   1.000
_cell.length_b   1.000
_cell.length_c   1.000
_cell.angle_alpha   90.00
_cell.angle_beta   90.00
_cell.angle_gamma   90.00
#
_symmetry.space_group_name_H-M   'P 1'
#
loop_
_entity.id
_entity.type
_entity.pdbx_description
1 polymer ?
#
loop_
_entity_poly.entity_id
_entity_poly.type
_entity_poly.pdbx_seq_one_letter_code
_entity_poly.pdbx_strand_id
1 'polypeptide(L)'
;MPTMKRLAASGVVALAAAGTSVIAASPAHADYNRCPYGTVCLFTETWGNGTMWRVPHCGDNALPASVSMAVKSARTYGNSISFYYKDSAGSLWNTGAVNTWTSTNLGSESANKFNLVTVWC
;
A
#
# COMPACT_ATOMS: atom_id res chain seq x y z
N MET A 1 -62.90 -4.59 44.35
CA MET A 1 -63.32 -5.26 43.10
C MET A 1 -63.25 -4.24 41.97
N PRO A 2 -62.88 -4.60 40.73
CA PRO A 2 -61.99 -5.67 40.25
C PRO A 2 -60.60 -5.06 39.86
N THR A 3 -59.44 -5.73 39.82
CA THR A 3 -59.04 -7.13 39.59
C THR A 3 -59.38 -7.72 38.23
N MET A 4 -58.57 -7.42 37.19
CA MET A 4 -58.33 -8.26 36.00
C MET A 4 -56.94 -7.87 35.45
N LYS A 5 -55.90 -8.71 35.35
CA LYS A 5 -55.65 -10.04 34.71
C LYS A 5 -55.46 -9.99 33.18
N ARG A 6 -54.51 -10.83 32.71
CA ARG A 6 -54.10 -11.13 31.30
C ARG A 6 -53.17 -10.06 30.70
N LEU A 7 -52.16 -10.34 29.85
CA LEU A 7 -51.58 -11.53 29.19
C LEU A 7 -50.07 -11.18 28.94
N ALA A 8 -49.10 -12.06 28.62
CA ALA A 8 -49.03 -13.49 28.33
C ALA A 8 -47.67 -14.08 28.78
N ALA A 9 -47.34 -15.32 28.37
CA ALA A 9 -45.96 -15.85 28.37
C ALA A 9 -45.33 -15.72 26.97
N SER A 10 -44.01 -15.53 26.90
CA SER A 10 -43.16 -15.92 25.74
C SER A 10 -41.71 -15.98 26.20
N GLY A 11 -41.03 -17.07 25.89
CA GLY A 11 -39.68 -17.32 26.39
C GLY A 11 -38.64 -16.37 25.80
N VAL A 12 -37.70 -15.92 26.64
CA VAL A 12 -36.46 -15.31 26.14
C VAL A 12 -35.65 -16.44 25.50
N VAL A 13 -35.69 -16.51 24.17
CA VAL A 13 -34.76 -17.32 23.39
C VAL A 13 -33.35 -16.89 23.78
N ALA A 14 -32.54 -17.84 24.24
CA ALA A 14 -31.13 -17.57 24.49
C ALA A 14 -30.50 -17.08 23.18
N LEU A 15 -30.05 -15.82 23.15
CA LEU A 15 -29.17 -15.37 22.08
C LEU A 15 -27.92 -16.24 22.17
N ALA A 16 -27.75 -17.11 21.16
CA ALA A 16 -26.47 -17.72 20.92
C ALA A 16 -25.44 -16.58 20.83
N ALA A 17 -24.43 -16.61 21.69
CA ALA A 17 -23.28 -15.76 21.54
C ALA A 17 -22.56 -16.19 20.26
N ALA A 18 -23.02 -15.64 19.12
CA ALA A 18 -22.29 -15.66 17.87
C ALA A 18 -21.00 -14.91 18.14
N GLY A 19 -19.98 -15.66 18.54
CA GLY A 19 -18.69 -15.11 18.91
C GLY A 19 -18.19 -14.30 17.75
N THR A 20 -18.25 -12.98 17.89
CA THR A 20 -17.58 -12.05 17.00
C THR A 20 -16.11 -12.34 17.14
N SER A 21 -15.64 -13.24 16.27
CA SER A 21 -14.28 -13.24 15.78
C SER A 21 -14.11 -11.91 15.05
N VAL A 22 -13.98 -10.83 15.82
CA VAL A 22 -13.20 -9.68 15.41
C VAL A 22 -11.81 -10.25 15.23
N ILE A 23 -11.57 -10.74 14.02
CA ILE A 23 -10.27 -10.68 13.38
C ILE A 23 -10.01 -9.18 13.28
N ALA A 24 -9.60 -8.60 14.40
CA ALA A 24 -8.78 -7.43 14.41
C ALA A 24 -7.52 -7.87 13.67
N ALA A 25 -7.58 -7.78 12.35
CA ALA A 25 -6.41 -7.66 11.53
C ALA A 25 -5.68 -6.47 12.14
N SER A 26 -4.70 -6.78 12.99
CA SER A 26 -3.74 -5.80 13.47
C SER A 26 -3.30 -5.07 12.21
N PRO A 27 -3.23 -3.73 12.19
CA PRO A 27 -2.61 -3.07 11.08
C PRO A 27 -1.24 -3.74 10.95
N ALA A 28 -1.05 -4.47 9.85
CA ALA A 28 0.25 -4.94 9.50
C ALA A 28 1.01 -3.64 9.24
N HIS A 29 1.74 -3.20 10.27
CA HIS A 29 2.91 -2.34 10.13
C HIS A 29 3.91 -3.17 9.33
N ALA A 30 3.57 -3.41 8.07
CA ALA A 30 4.37 -4.08 7.10
C ALA A 30 5.56 -3.17 6.94
N ASP A 31 6.65 -3.62 7.55
CA ASP A 31 7.58 -2.67 8.11
C ASP A 31 8.46 -2.15 6.98
N TYR A 32 8.10 -0.97 6.48
CA TYR A 32 8.89 -0.29 5.49
C TYR A 32 10.32 0.01 6.00
N ASN A 33 10.71 -0.31 7.25
CA ASN A 33 12.11 -0.41 7.73
C ASN A 33 12.99 -1.30 6.85
N ARG A 34 12.42 -2.20 6.03
CA ARG A 34 13.20 -2.90 4.98
C ARG A 34 13.94 -1.93 4.07
N CYS A 35 13.44 -0.70 3.90
CA CYS A 35 14.14 0.37 3.22
C CYS A 35 15.14 1.06 4.17
N PRO A 36 16.45 1.09 3.85
CA PRO A 36 17.43 1.83 4.65
C PRO A 36 17.18 3.34 4.63
N TYR A 37 17.52 4.01 5.73
CA TYR A 37 17.46 5.47 5.83
C TYR A 37 18.35 6.15 4.76
N GLY A 38 17.90 7.29 4.25
CA GLY A 38 18.59 8.02 3.17
C GLY A 38 18.49 7.35 1.79
N THR A 39 17.61 6.36 1.61
CA THR A 39 17.43 5.67 0.33
C THR A 39 15.98 5.69 -0.16
N VAL A 40 15.79 5.40 -1.45
CA VAL A 40 14.47 5.16 -2.04
C VAL A 40 14.32 3.66 -2.30
N CYS A 41 13.15 3.11 -1.95
CA CYS A 41 12.82 1.72 -2.20
C CYS A 41 11.45 1.57 -2.84
N LEU A 42 11.38 0.71 -3.85
CA LEU A 42 10.17 0.34 -4.58
C LEU A 42 9.82 -1.11 -4.27
N PHE A 43 8.53 -1.40 -4.14
CA PHE A 43 8.00 -2.68 -3.67
C PHE A 43 6.92 -3.22 -4.59
N THR A 44 6.95 -4.52 -4.91
CA THR A 44 5.99 -5.17 -5.83
C THR A 44 4.61 -5.43 -5.22
N GLU A 45 4.47 -5.21 -3.93
CA GLU A 45 3.21 -5.30 -3.19
C GLU A 45 2.91 -4.02 -2.44
N THR A 46 1.70 -3.92 -1.90
CA THR A 46 1.30 -2.80 -1.03
C THR A 46 1.98 -2.90 0.33
N TRP A 47 2.06 -1.76 1.01
CA TRP A 47 2.59 -1.64 2.37
C TRP A 47 4.06 -2.08 2.55
N GLY A 48 4.90 -2.02 1.52
CA GLY A 48 6.32 -2.40 1.63
C GLY A 48 6.60 -3.92 1.58
N ASN A 49 5.61 -4.72 1.18
CA ASN A 49 5.75 -6.17 1.06
C ASN A 49 6.36 -6.60 -0.30
N GLY A 50 6.55 -7.91 -0.46
CA GLY A 50 7.06 -8.51 -1.69
C GLY A 50 8.52 -8.19 -2.00
N THR A 51 8.86 -8.23 -3.29
CA THR A 51 10.20 -7.91 -3.81
C THR A 51 10.48 -6.42 -3.63
N MET A 52 11.57 -6.11 -2.94
CA MET A 52 12.06 -4.76 -2.76
C MET A 52 13.22 -4.51 -3.73
N TRP A 53 13.20 -3.37 -4.42
CA TRP A 53 14.36 -2.83 -5.12
C TRP A 53 14.73 -1.47 -4.54
N ARG A 54 16.01 -1.31 -4.18
CA ARG A 54 16.58 -0.05 -3.71
C ARG A 54 17.14 0.72 -4.91
N VAL A 55 16.67 1.94 -5.12
CA VAL A 55 17.12 2.77 -6.24
C VAL A 55 18.59 3.19 -5.98
N PRO A 56 19.52 2.95 -6.93
CA PRO A 56 20.95 3.04 -6.63
C PRO A 56 21.53 4.47 -6.57
N HIS A 57 21.00 5.43 -7.33
CA HIS A 57 21.54 6.79 -7.38
C HIS A 57 20.49 7.87 -7.73
N CYS A 58 20.87 9.15 -7.61
CA CYS A 58 20.11 10.31 -8.09
C CYS A 58 19.94 10.28 -9.62
N GLY A 59 18.95 11.01 -10.16
CA GLY A 59 18.65 11.04 -11.59
C GLY A 59 17.89 9.80 -12.07
N ASP A 60 18.00 9.49 -13.37
CA ASP A 60 17.23 8.43 -14.02
C ASP A 60 17.76 7.03 -13.73
N ASN A 61 16.88 6.13 -13.31
CA ASN A 61 17.16 4.73 -13.01
C ASN A 61 16.13 3.84 -13.73
N ALA A 62 16.59 2.97 -14.63
CA ALA A 62 15.73 1.93 -15.20
C ALA A 62 15.42 0.86 -14.14
N LEU A 63 14.17 0.41 -14.05
CA LEU A 63 13.76 -0.65 -13.14
C LEU A 63 14.26 -2.01 -13.67
N PRO A 64 14.84 -2.88 -12.82
CA PRO A 64 15.15 -4.24 -13.24
C PRO A 64 13.86 -5.03 -13.52
N ALA A 65 13.97 -6.04 -14.39
CA ALA A 65 12.82 -6.81 -14.89
C ALA A 65 11.95 -7.44 -13.78
N SER A 66 12.51 -7.70 -12.60
CA SER A 66 11.81 -8.26 -11.43
C SER A 66 10.86 -7.29 -10.72
N VAL A 67 10.95 -5.97 -10.98
CA VAL A 67 10.06 -4.94 -10.39
C VAL A 67 9.45 -3.99 -11.42
N SER A 68 10.02 -3.90 -12.62
CA SER A 68 9.48 -3.14 -13.75
C SER A 68 8.01 -3.51 -13.99
N MET A 69 7.14 -2.50 -14.09
CA MET A 69 5.68 -2.68 -14.23
C MET A 69 5.00 -3.54 -13.15
N ALA A 70 5.64 -3.75 -11.99
CA ALA A 70 5.08 -4.52 -10.87
C ALA A 70 4.99 -3.74 -9.55
N VAL A 71 5.49 -2.50 -9.50
CA VAL A 71 5.53 -1.69 -8.26
C VAL A 71 4.15 -1.24 -7.82
N LYS A 72 3.83 -1.43 -6.54
CA LYS A 72 2.56 -1.07 -5.89
C LYS A 72 2.72 -0.22 -4.62
N SER A 73 3.91 -0.15 -4.04
CA SER A 73 4.22 0.81 -2.98
C SER A 73 5.66 1.30 -3.06
N ALA A 74 5.91 2.47 -2.46
CA ALA A 74 7.21 3.13 -2.45
C ALA A 74 7.50 3.76 -1.09
N ARG A 75 8.79 3.81 -0.74
CA ARG A 75 9.31 4.60 0.39
C ARG A 75 10.44 5.50 -0.06
N THR A 76 10.41 6.74 0.39
CA THR A 76 11.44 7.75 0.19
C THR A 76 11.98 8.23 1.54
N TYR A 77 13.30 8.36 1.63
CA TYR A 77 13.98 9.07 2.71
C TYR A 77 14.90 10.12 2.11
N GLY A 78 14.74 11.39 2.50
CA GLY A 78 15.49 12.53 1.93
C GLY A 78 15.00 12.98 0.56
N ASN A 79 15.06 12.10 -0.45
CA ASN A 79 14.86 12.44 -1.87
C ASN A 79 13.42 12.15 -2.35
N SER A 80 12.88 12.95 -3.26
CA SER A 80 11.59 12.67 -3.92
C SER A 80 11.81 11.91 -5.23
N ILE A 81 10.75 11.34 -5.79
CA ILE A 81 10.82 10.56 -7.03
C ILE A 81 9.67 10.86 -7.99
N SER A 82 9.94 10.72 -9.28
CA SER A 82 8.97 10.74 -10.37
C SER A 82 9.03 9.41 -11.14
N PHE A 83 7.87 8.86 -11.49
CA PHE A 83 7.74 7.59 -12.20
C PHE A 83 7.48 7.81 -13.68
N TYR A 84 8.20 7.10 -14.54
CA TYR A 84 8.05 7.21 -16.00
C TYR A 84 7.88 5.85 -16.66
N TYR A 85 6.92 5.78 -17.58
CA TYR A 85 6.97 4.78 -18.64
C TYR A 85 7.90 5.29 -19.74
N LYS A 86 8.82 4.44 -20.19
CA LYS A 86 9.68 4.65 -21.36
C LYS A 86 9.41 3.55 -22.38
N ASP A 87 9.00 3.92 -23.59
CA ASP A 87 8.80 2.94 -24.67
C ASP A 87 10.12 2.57 -25.38
N SER A 88 10.01 1.65 -26.34
CA SER A 88 11.12 1.23 -27.21
C SER A 88 11.62 2.32 -28.16
N ALA A 89 10.86 3.40 -28.39
CA ALA A 89 11.27 4.57 -29.17
C ALA A 89 12.00 5.63 -28.32
N GLY A 90 11.97 5.49 -26.98
CA GLY A 90 12.60 6.40 -26.02
C GLY A 90 11.69 7.51 -25.50
N SER A 91 10.41 7.52 -25.90
CA SER A 91 9.38 8.45 -25.41
C SER A 91 9.16 8.27 -23.91
N LEU A 92 8.97 9.36 -23.17
CA LEU A 92 8.75 9.35 -21.72
C LEU A 92 7.36 9.89 -21.36
N TRP A 93 6.62 9.14 -20.56
CA TRP A 93 5.35 9.58 -19.97
C TRP A 93 5.44 9.52 -18.45
N ASN A 94 5.19 10.65 -17.78
CA ASN A 94 5.07 10.67 -16.34
C ASN A 94 3.79 9.91 -15.91
N THR A 95 3.92 9.04 -14.92
CA THR A 95 2.84 8.20 -14.39
C THR A 95 2.52 8.50 -12.92
N GLY A 96 3.23 9.44 -12.30
CA GLY A 96 3.07 9.83 -10.91
C GLY A 96 4.38 10.28 -10.25
N ALA A 97 4.29 10.69 -8.99
CA ALA A 97 5.42 11.07 -8.16
C ALA A 97 5.18 10.72 -6.68
N VAL A 98 6.25 10.63 -5.90
CA VAL A 98 6.21 10.48 -4.44
C VAL A 98 7.17 11.50 -3.83
N ASN A 99 6.67 12.27 -2.87
CA ASN A 99 7.44 13.32 -2.18
C ASN A 99 8.56 12.74 -1.32
N THR A 100 9.38 13.62 -0.74
CA THR A 100 10.40 13.26 0.26
C THR A 100 9.73 12.65 1.51
N TRP A 101 10.48 11.86 2.30
CA TRP A 101 10.06 11.33 3.61
C TRP A 101 8.70 10.59 3.63
N THR A 102 8.29 10.02 2.50
CA THR A 102 6.95 9.46 2.30
C THR A 102 7.01 7.93 2.26
N SER A 103 6.00 7.26 2.81
CA SER A 103 5.79 5.81 2.67
C SER A 103 4.35 5.61 2.25
N THR A 104 4.11 5.13 1.03
CA THR A 104 2.75 5.12 0.46
C THR A 104 2.51 3.96 -0.50
N ASN A 105 1.24 3.60 -0.66
CA ASN A 105 0.78 2.79 -1.77
C ASN A 105 0.60 3.67 -3.01
N LEU A 106 0.88 3.12 -4.18
CA LEU A 106 0.68 3.81 -5.44
C LEU A 106 -0.79 3.66 -5.87
N GLY A 107 -1.40 4.77 -6.31
CA GLY A 107 -2.75 4.75 -6.88
C GLY A 107 -2.80 3.97 -8.20
N SER A 108 -4.01 3.64 -8.65
CA SER A 108 -4.24 2.93 -9.93
C SER A 108 -3.70 3.68 -11.16
N GLU A 109 -3.41 4.97 -11.04
CA GLU A 109 -2.80 5.80 -12.08
C GLU A 109 -1.30 5.51 -12.26
N SER A 110 -0.58 5.13 -11.20
CA SER A 110 0.88 4.91 -11.19
C SER A 110 1.28 3.45 -10.99
N ALA A 111 0.51 2.68 -10.22
CA ALA A 111 0.85 1.29 -9.87
C ALA A 111 0.96 0.41 -11.12
N ASN A 112 2.02 -0.40 -11.19
CA ASN A 112 2.28 -1.35 -12.28
C ASN A 112 2.44 -0.73 -13.70
N LYS A 113 2.71 0.58 -13.80
CA LYS A 113 2.67 1.32 -15.09
C LYS A 113 4.00 1.92 -15.56
N PHE A 114 5.09 1.77 -14.81
CA PHE A 114 6.37 2.40 -15.11
C PHE A 114 7.53 1.41 -15.13
N ASN A 115 8.57 1.76 -15.88
CA ASN A 115 9.82 1.02 -16.03
C ASN A 115 11.06 1.91 -15.81
N LEU A 116 10.88 3.19 -15.51
CA LEU A 116 11.93 4.15 -15.14
C LEU A 116 11.47 4.97 -13.92
N VAL A 117 12.42 5.31 -13.05
CA VAL A 117 12.22 6.24 -11.93
C VAL A 117 13.32 7.29 -11.94
N THR A 118 12.94 8.57 -11.81
CA THR A 118 13.87 9.68 -11.63
C THR A 118 13.90 10.06 -10.15
N VAL A 119 15.09 10.09 -9.54
CA VAL A 119 15.28 10.49 -8.14
C VAL A 119 15.80 11.92 -8.08
N TRP A 120 15.07 12.79 -7.40
CA TRP A 120 15.40 14.19 -7.23
C TRP A 120 16.21 14.39 -5.95
N CYS A 121 17.45 14.82 -6.16
CA CYS A 121 18.44 15.26 -5.18
C CYS A 121 18.83 16.70 -5.54
#